data_AF-A0A844C7N2-F1
#
_entry.id   AF-A0A844C7N2-F1
#
_cell.length_a   1.000
_cell.length_b   1.000
_cell.length_c   1.000
_cell.angle_alpha   90.00
_cell.angle_beta   90.00
_cell.angle_gamma   90.00
#
_symmetry.space_group_name_H-M   'P 1'
#
loop_
_entity.id
_entity.type
_entity.pdbx_description
1 polymer ?
#
loop_
_entity_poly.entity_id
_entity_poly.type
_entity_poly.pdbx_seq_one_letter_code
_entity_poly.pdbx_strand_id
1 'polypeptide(L)'
;MTEILTSNKLIKISKVGLMLLTCVLVTSWQPEIIFANESNSTETEQVVNKNVSFSEVVPYSQFLNYQYLGDGSEFSSQDIIMEYTPDANGIFQVAAFTEAKAVAYVYQIRSSGLYELAFYDNYNVVQDLRYSELANDGNESLILSSDLSVGSSFYSGYQNEKIRTVVDVIDYYVSGNTPYENVVIVSESQHVNGQAIQLNYYIAPNYGIVSVERTYGDGSVARILELVDTQGFLN
;
A
#
# COMPACT_ATOMS: atom_id res chain seq x y z
N MET A 1 -4.31 27.55 -67.93
CA MET A 1 -4.38 26.30 -67.15
C MET A 1 -5.46 26.54 -66.08
N THR A 2 -6.71 26.58 -66.52
CA THR A 2 -7.74 25.53 -66.34
C THR A 2 -8.49 25.72 -65.02
N GLU A 3 -9.44 26.66 -65.00
CA GLU A 3 -10.61 26.56 -64.14
C GLU A 3 -11.68 25.77 -64.91
N ILE A 4 -12.14 24.66 -64.34
CA ILE A 4 -13.33 23.94 -64.81
C ILE A 4 -14.21 23.68 -63.59
N LEU A 5 -15.43 24.20 -63.70
CA LEU A 5 -16.60 23.98 -62.85
C LEU A 5 -16.96 22.51 -62.70
N THR A 6 -17.64 22.18 -61.60
CA THR A 6 -19.00 21.59 -61.52
C THR A 6 -19.21 21.04 -60.10
N SER A 7 -20.39 20.86 -59.52
CA SER A 7 -21.79 21.33 -59.65
C SER A 7 -22.61 20.40 -58.72
N ASN A 8 -23.77 20.87 -58.25
CA ASN A 8 -24.89 20.11 -57.67
C ASN A 8 -24.73 19.64 -56.21
N LYS A 9 -25.68 19.87 -55.29
CA LYS A 9 -27.13 19.71 -55.44
C LYS A 9 -27.91 20.54 -54.40
N LEU A 10 -29.04 21.10 -54.84
CA LEU A 10 -30.13 21.68 -54.04
C LEU A 10 -30.81 20.66 -53.12
N ILE A 11 -31.47 21.12 -52.05
CA ILE A 11 -32.94 21.02 -51.84
C ILE A 11 -33.41 22.03 -50.77
N LYS A 12 -34.45 22.80 -51.14
CA LYS A 12 -35.30 23.68 -50.32
C LYS A 12 -36.41 22.86 -49.67
N ILE A 13 -36.82 23.19 -48.43
CA ILE A 13 -38.21 23.14 -47.91
C ILE A 13 -38.29 24.22 -46.81
N SER A 14 -38.95 25.37 -46.94
CA SER A 14 -40.37 25.75 -47.19
C SER A 14 -41.01 26.31 -45.90
N LYS A 15 -41.41 27.57 -46.00
CA LYS A 15 -42.23 28.35 -45.06
C LYS A 15 -43.57 27.65 -44.78
N VAL A 16 -44.09 27.74 -43.54
CA VAL A 16 -45.44 28.27 -43.26
C VAL A 16 -45.44 28.78 -41.81
N GLY A 17 -45.52 30.10 -41.65
CA GLY A 17 -46.11 30.71 -40.46
C GLY A 17 -47.58 30.98 -40.78
N LEU A 18 -48.46 30.70 -39.81
CA LEU A 18 -49.78 31.33 -39.76
C LEU A 18 -50.02 31.80 -38.32
N MET A 19 -50.23 33.10 -38.24
CA MET A 19 -50.48 33.95 -37.09
C MET A 19 -51.92 33.77 -36.57
N LEU A 20 -52.10 34.06 -35.27
CA LEU A 20 -53.16 34.84 -34.59
C LEU A 20 -53.44 34.19 -33.22
N LEU A 21 -53.70 34.88 -32.11
CA LEU A 21 -53.59 36.27 -31.66
C LEU A 21 -54.03 36.21 -30.18
N THR A 22 -53.38 37.01 -29.33
CA THR A 22 -53.80 37.47 -27.97
C THR A 22 -54.06 36.46 -26.85
N CYS A 23 -53.25 36.54 -25.78
CA CYS A 23 -53.68 37.18 -24.52
C CYS A 23 -52.46 37.44 -23.62
N VAL A 24 -52.30 38.70 -23.20
CA VAL A 24 -51.34 39.13 -22.17
C VAL A 24 -51.87 38.70 -20.81
N LEU A 25 -51.10 37.88 -20.08
CA LEU A 25 -51.10 37.86 -18.62
C LEU A 25 -49.66 37.67 -18.16
N VAL A 26 -49.07 38.75 -17.64
CA VAL A 26 -47.83 38.70 -16.87
C VAL A 26 -48.21 38.17 -15.50
N THR A 27 -47.88 36.91 -15.23
CA THR A 27 -47.83 36.40 -13.86
C THR A 27 -46.39 36.10 -13.54
N SER A 28 -45.82 36.89 -12.63
CA SER A 28 -44.52 36.67 -12.03
C SER A 28 -44.47 35.28 -11.38
N TRP A 29 -43.69 34.37 -11.95
CA TRP A 29 -43.25 33.18 -11.24
C TRP A 29 -42.12 33.61 -10.32
N GLN A 30 -42.41 33.82 -9.04
CA GLN A 30 -41.36 33.78 -8.03
C GLN A 30 -41.05 32.31 -7.75
N PRO A 31 -39.79 31.86 -7.80
CA PRO A 31 -39.45 30.58 -7.22
C PRO A 31 -39.66 30.68 -5.70
N GLU A 32 -40.44 29.76 -5.14
CA GLU A 32 -40.47 29.52 -3.70
C GLU A 32 -39.05 29.13 -3.27
N ILE A 33 -38.42 29.99 -2.48
CA ILE A 33 -37.21 29.62 -1.73
C ILE A 33 -37.70 28.74 -0.59
N ILE A 34 -37.60 27.43 -0.76
CA ILE A 34 -37.65 26.49 0.36
C ILE A 34 -36.34 26.68 1.10
N PHE A 35 -36.39 27.28 2.29
CA PHE A 35 -35.28 27.19 3.23
C PHE A 35 -35.18 25.73 3.67
N ALA A 36 -34.24 24.99 3.08
CA ALA A 36 -33.72 23.80 3.71
C ALA A 36 -33.16 24.24 5.06
N ASN A 37 -33.72 23.71 6.14
CA ASN A 37 -33.07 23.77 7.44
C ASN A 37 -31.68 23.17 7.24
N GLU A 38 -30.63 23.97 7.41
CA GLU A 38 -29.29 23.44 7.65
C GLU A 38 -29.36 22.66 8.97
N SER A 39 -29.77 21.40 8.90
CA SER A 39 -29.26 20.43 9.83
C SER A 39 -27.76 20.41 9.58
N ASN A 40 -27.03 21.10 10.45
CA ASN A 40 -25.60 20.94 10.61
C ASN A 40 -25.38 19.48 11.03
N SER A 41 -25.41 18.56 10.07
CA SER A 41 -24.91 17.22 10.25
C SER A 41 -23.41 17.38 10.24
N THR A 42 -22.84 17.49 11.43
CA THR A 42 -21.50 16.99 11.66
C THR A 42 -21.53 15.54 11.21
N GLU A 43 -21.18 15.29 9.93
CA GLU A 43 -20.64 14.01 9.52
C GLU A 43 -19.38 13.85 10.37
N THR A 44 -19.59 13.29 11.54
CA THR A 44 -18.54 12.55 12.21
C THR A 44 -18.24 11.46 11.21
N GLU A 45 -17.11 11.60 10.49
CA GLU A 45 -16.46 10.46 9.87
C GLU A 45 -16.53 9.36 10.93
N GLN A 46 -17.39 8.37 10.69
CA GLN A 46 -17.35 7.19 11.49
C GLN A 46 -15.98 6.62 11.17
N VAL A 47 -15.04 6.77 12.11
CA VAL A 47 -13.82 6.00 12.14
C VAL A 47 -14.30 4.57 12.26
N VAL A 48 -14.54 3.93 11.12
CA VAL A 48 -14.77 2.50 11.05
C VAL A 48 -13.52 1.92 11.67
N ASN A 49 -13.66 1.33 12.85
CA ASN A 49 -12.56 0.62 13.48
C ASN A 49 -12.34 -0.66 12.66
N LYS A 50 -11.54 -0.53 11.59
CA LYS A 50 -11.16 -1.60 10.68
C LYS A 50 -10.14 -2.45 11.42
N ASN A 51 -10.63 -3.52 12.04
CA ASN A 51 -9.80 -4.38 12.86
C ASN A 51 -9.14 -5.44 11.99
N VAL A 52 -7.89 -5.19 11.58
CA VAL A 52 -7.05 -6.17 10.88
C VAL A 52 -6.31 -7.00 11.92
N SER A 53 -6.35 -8.33 11.82
CA SER A 53 -5.64 -9.19 12.77
C SER A 53 -4.14 -9.21 12.47
N PHE A 54 -3.31 -9.00 13.49
CA PHE A 54 -1.85 -9.11 13.37
C PHE A 54 -1.42 -10.43 12.75
N SER A 55 -2.06 -11.55 13.12
CA SER A 55 -1.73 -12.88 12.60
C SER A 55 -1.89 -13.01 11.09
N GLU A 56 -2.76 -12.20 10.47
CA GLU A 56 -3.03 -12.24 9.03
C GLU A 56 -2.03 -11.41 8.25
N VAL A 57 -1.40 -10.41 8.87
CA VAL A 57 -0.51 -9.47 8.17
C VAL A 57 0.98 -9.72 8.42
N VAL A 58 1.34 -10.76 9.19
CA VAL A 58 2.74 -11.06 9.52
C VAL A 58 3.56 -11.27 8.23
N PRO A 59 4.55 -10.41 7.94
CA PRO A 59 5.39 -10.55 6.76
C PRO A 59 6.04 -11.94 6.65
N TYR A 60 6.09 -12.44 5.43
CA TYR A 60 6.80 -13.66 5.05
C TYR A 60 6.35 -14.95 5.73
N SER A 61 5.17 -14.97 6.36
CA SER A 61 4.71 -16.12 7.16
C SER A 61 3.72 -17.04 6.42
N GLN A 62 3.14 -16.57 5.32
CA GLN A 62 1.97 -17.18 4.67
C GLN A 62 2.32 -18.00 3.43
N PHE A 63 3.49 -17.76 2.83
CA PHE A 63 3.92 -18.43 1.61
C PHE A 63 5.37 -18.90 1.72
N LEU A 64 5.71 -19.96 1.00
CA LEU A 64 7.08 -20.44 0.86
C LEU A 64 7.94 -19.46 0.06
N ASN A 65 7.37 -18.79 -0.94
CA ASN A 65 8.10 -17.86 -1.79
C ASN A 65 7.31 -16.57 -2.01
N TYR A 66 8.03 -15.46 -2.00
CA TYR A 66 7.55 -14.14 -2.41
C TYR A 66 8.51 -13.58 -3.45
N GLN A 67 7.97 -13.04 -4.53
CA GLN A 67 8.77 -12.33 -5.53
C GLN A 67 8.39 -10.85 -5.54
N TYR A 68 9.40 -10.01 -5.40
CA TYR A 68 9.28 -8.56 -5.39
C TYR A 68 10.02 -7.93 -6.57
N LEU A 69 9.44 -6.87 -7.12
CA LEU A 69 10.14 -5.94 -8.01
C LEU A 69 10.58 -4.70 -7.23
N GLY A 70 11.80 -4.24 -7.50
CA GLY A 70 12.33 -2.98 -6.99
C GLY A 70 12.44 -1.91 -8.08
N ASP A 71 12.65 -0.67 -7.68
CA ASP A 71 12.85 0.47 -8.60
C ASP A 71 14.26 0.53 -9.21
N GLY A 72 15.13 -0.43 -8.88
CA GLY A 72 16.53 -0.48 -9.30
C GLY A 72 17.47 0.36 -8.46
N SER A 73 17.00 1.07 -7.43
CA SER A 73 17.86 1.85 -6.53
C SER A 73 18.68 0.96 -5.60
N GLU A 74 18.06 -0.08 -5.05
CA GLU A 74 18.70 -1.09 -4.19
C GLU A 74 18.78 -2.46 -4.88
N PHE A 75 17.74 -2.81 -5.63
CA PHE A 75 17.63 -4.04 -6.42
C PHE A 75 16.55 -3.85 -7.49
N SER A 76 16.61 -4.69 -8.53
CA SER A 76 15.60 -4.78 -9.57
C SER A 76 14.60 -5.91 -9.31
N SER A 77 15.06 -7.02 -8.73
CA SER A 77 14.24 -8.16 -8.32
C SER A 77 14.72 -8.69 -6.98
N GLN A 78 13.78 -9.13 -6.15
CA GLN A 78 14.10 -9.81 -4.90
C GLN A 78 13.19 -11.01 -4.70
N ASP A 79 13.80 -12.17 -4.40
CA ASP A 79 13.08 -13.36 -3.98
C ASP A 79 13.24 -13.55 -2.48
N ILE A 80 12.14 -13.79 -1.77
CA ILE A 80 12.15 -14.22 -0.36
C ILE A 80 11.68 -15.67 -0.31
N ILE A 81 12.49 -16.55 0.26
CA ILE A 81 12.20 -17.98 0.40
C ILE A 81 12.14 -18.32 1.89
N MET A 82 11.03 -18.91 2.33
CA MET A 82 10.95 -19.50 3.67
C MET A 82 11.69 -20.84 3.68
N GLU A 83 12.87 -20.85 4.31
CA GLU A 83 13.69 -22.05 4.42
C GLU A 83 13.29 -22.92 5.62
N TYR A 84 12.86 -22.27 6.71
CA TYR A 84 12.41 -22.94 7.92
C TYR A 84 11.13 -22.31 8.43
N THR A 85 10.05 -23.10 8.45
CA THR A 85 8.73 -22.68 8.92
C THR A 85 8.74 -22.34 10.42
N PRO A 86 7.78 -21.51 10.88
CA PRO A 86 7.61 -21.23 12.30
C PRO A 86 7.56 -22.50 13.15
N ASP A 87 8.37 -22.54 14.20
CA ASP A 87 8.32 -23.60 15.20
C ASP A 87 7.33 -23.27 16.34
N ALA A 88 7.35 -24.09 17.40
CA ALA A 88 6.48 -23.92 18.56
C ALA A 88 6.69 -22.59 19.31
N ASN A 89 7.83 -21.94 19.15
CA ASN A 89 8.14 -20.63 19.74
C ASN A 89 7.88 -19.48 18.76
N GLY A 90 7.33 -19.77 17.58
CA GLY A 90 7.08 -18.82 16.51
C GLY A 90 8.36 -18.38 15.78
N ILE A 91 9.48 -19.08 15.93
CA ILE A 91 10.75 -18.72 15.28
C ILE A 91 10.81 -19.36 13.90
N PHE A 92 11.07 -18.54 12.88
CA PHE A 92 11.18 -18.96 11.48
C PHE A 92 12.36 -18.25 10.81
N GLN A 93 12.76 -18.78 9.65
CA GLN A 93 13.87 -18.20 8.87
C GLN A 93 13.46 -18.09 7.41
N VAL A 94 13.83 -16.94 6.83
CA VAL A 94 13.71 -16.69 5.40
C VAL A 94 15.07 -16.29 4.84
N ALA A 95 15.30 -16.61 3.58
CA ALA A 95 16.43 -16.11 2.81
C ALA A 95 15.92 -15.11 1.77
N ALA A 96 16.56 -13.94 1.71
CA ALA A 96 16.31 -12.90 0.73
C ALA A 96 17.44 -12.86 -0.29
N PHE A 97 17.10 -12.97 -1.57
CA PHE A 97 18.03 -12.99 -2.68
C PHE A 97 17.77 -11.81 -3.60
N THR A 98 18.81 -11.08 -3.97
CA THR A 98 18.80 -10.14 -5.09
C THR A 98 19.89 -10.52 -6.08
N GLU A 99 20.01 -9.78 -7.18
CA GLU A 99 21.10 -9.94 -8.15
C GLU A 99 22.51 -9.80 -7.56
N ALA A 100 22.65 -9.16 -6.39
CA ALA A 100 23.94 -8.80 -5.80
C ALA A 100 24.24 -9.49 -4.46
N LYS A 101 23.21 -9.89 -3.70
CA LYS A 101 23.39 -10.40 -2.33
C LYS A 101 22.36 -11.44 -1.96
N ALA A 102 22.75 -12.30 -1.03
CA ALA A 102 21.88 -13.22 -0.32
C ALA A 102 22.01 -12.95 1.19
N VAL A 103 20.87 -12.82 1.87
CA VAL A 103 20.80 -12.53 3.31
C VAL A 103 19.81 -13.49 3.95
N ALA A 104 20.19 -14.17 5.03
CA ALA A 104 19.24 -14.91 5.85
C ALA A 104 18.75 -14.02 6.99
N TYR A 105 17.44 -14.05 7.24
CA TYR A 105 16.79 -13.37 8.36
C TYR A 105 16.13 -14.39 9.27
N VAL A 106 16.35 -14.25 10.57
CA VAL A 106 15.67 -15.03 11.61
C VAL A 106 14.63 -14.13 12.25
N TYR A 107 13.38 -14.57 12.20
CA TYR A 107 12.25 -13.85 12.75
C TYR A 107 11.56 -14.64 13.86
N GLN A 108 10.89 -13.94 14.76
CA GLN A 108 10.02 -14.53 15.76
C GLN A 108 8.68 -13.80 15.85
N ILE A 109 7.60 -14.57 15.72
CA ILE A 109 6.24 -14.10 15.97
C ILE A 109 5.96 -14.18 17.47
N ARG A 110 5.69 -13.04 18.10
CA ARG A 110 5.31 -12.93 19.52
C ARG A 110 3.94 -12.28 19.64
N SER A 111 3.34 -12.37 20.83
CA SER A 111 2.07 -11.69 21.11
C SER A 111 2.13 -10.18 20.96
N SER A 112 3.31 -9.57 21.10
CA SER A 112 3.51 -8.12 20.95
C SER A 112 3.84 -7.70 19.52
N GLY A 113 4.22 -8.60 18.62
CA GLY A 113 4.59 -8.27 17.25
C GLY A 113 5.57 -9.25 16.60
N LEU A 114 6.04 -8.90 15.41
CA LEU A 114 7.07 -9.62 14.67
C LEU A 114 8.44 -9.01 14.98
N TYR A 115 9.36 -9.83 15.43
CA TYR A 115 10.74 -9.42 15.74
C TYR A 115 11.72 -10.06 14.76
N GLU A 116 12.70 -9.29 14.31
CA GLU A 116 13.92 -9.83 13.72
C GLU A 116 14.91 -10.09 14.86
N LEU A 117 15.38 -11.33 14.96
CA LEU A 117 16.34 -11.76 15.98
C LEU A 117 17.77 -11.64 15.47
N ALA A 118 17.99 -11.89 14.18
CA ALA A 118 19.30 -11.77 13.54
C ALA A 118 19.16 -11.68 12.02
N PHE A 119 20.20 -11.15 11.39
CA PHE A 119 20.43 -11.28 9.95
C PHE A 119 21.87 -11.70 9.66
N TYR A 120 22.06 -12.36 8.52
CA TYR A 120 23.34 -12.90 8.08
C TYR A 120 23.61 -12.49 6.65
N ASP A 121 24.49 -11.51 6.48
CA ASP A 121 24.99 -11.13 5.16
C ASP A 121 25.80 -12.26 4.51
N ASN A 122 25.85 -12.27 3.17
CA ASN A 122 26.60 -13.25 2.38
C ASN A 122 26.16 -14.71 2.65
N TYR A 123 24.86 -14.92 2.79
CA TYR A 123 24.26 -16.23 3.03
C TYR A 123 24.29 -17.09 1.77
N ASN A 124 25.40 -17.80 1.56
CA ASN A 124 25.66 -18.60 0.35
C ASN A 124 25.48 -20.11 0.56
N VAL A 125 25.22 -20.55 1.79
CA VAL A 125 25.04 -21.96 2.16
C VAL A 125 23.83 -22.06 3.06
N VAL A 126 22.88 -22.90 2.66
CA VAL A 126 21.65 -23.13 3.44
C VAL A 126 21.97 -23.81 4.76
N GLN A 127 21.57 -23.21 5.88
CA GLN A 127 21.72 -23.73 7.23
C GLN A 127 20.63 -23.17 8.16
N ASP A 128 20.24 -23.95 9.17
CA ASP A 128 19.27 -23.53 10.19
C ASP A 128 19.96 -22.60 11.19
N LEU A 129 19.63 -21.31 11.11
CA LEU A 129 20.21 -20.24 11.95
C LEU A 129 19.26 -19.80 13.07
N ARG A 130 18.08 -20.42 13.20
CA ARG A 130 17.06 -19.99 14.17
C ARG A 130 17.56 -20.01 15.62
N TYR A 131 18.57 -20.83 15.91
CA TYR A 131 19.16 -21.02 17.23
C TYR A 131 20.68 -20.77 17.26
N SER A 132 21.17 -19.98 16.31
CA SER A 132 22.56 -19.53 16.31
C SER A 132 22.86 -18.58 17.48
N GLU A 133 24.13 -18.22 17.67
CA GLU A 133 24.54 -17.28 18.71
C GLU A 133 23.92 -15.89 18.52
N LEU A 134 23.95 -15.32 17.30
CA LEU A 134 23.37 -14.00 17.05
C LEU A 134 21.85 -13.99 17.21
N ALA A 135 21.14 -15.05 16.84
CA ALA A 135 19.69 -15.12 17.03
C ALA A 135 19.27 -15.22 18.52
N ASN A 136 20.22 -15.51 19.42
CA ASN A 136 19.99 -15.71 20.85
C ASN A 136 20.71 -14.67 21.74
N ASP A 137 21.35 -13.66 21.16
CA ASP A 137 22.13 -12.67 21.92
C ASP A 137 21.25 -11.61 22.62
N GLY A 138 19.95 -11.60 22.30
CA GLY A 138 18.94 -10.68 22.84
C GLY A 138 18.92 -9.30 22.16
N ASN A 139 19.74 -9.07 21.15
CA ASN A 139 19.71 -7.90 20.31
C ASN A 139 18.71 -8.12 19.18
N GLU A 140 17.55 -7.48 19.27
CA GLU A 140 16.42 -7.71 18.37
C GLU A 140 15.81 -6.41 17.86
N SER A 141 15.07 -6.50 16.75
CA SER A 141 14.38 -5.38 16.13
C SER A 141 12.89 -5.70 15.99
N LEU A 142 12.02 -4.86 16.55
CA LEU A 142 10.57 -4.96 16.30
C LEU A 142 10.27 -4.49 14.87
N ILE A 143 9.85 -5.41 14.01
CA ILE A 143 9.57 -5.14 12.59
C ILE A 143 8.14 -4.63 12.40
N LEU A 144 7.18 -5.26 13.08
CA LEU A 144 5.76 -4.91 13.02
C LEU A 144 5.11 -5.13 14.38
N SER A 145 4.49 -4.09 14.93
CA SER A 145 3.69 -4.20 16.16
C SER A 145 2.42 -5.03 15.94
N SER A 146 2.00 -5.74 16.97
CA SER A 146 0.67 -6.37 17.01
C SER A 146 -0.48 -5.38 17.22
N ASP A 147 -0.19 -4.20 17.78
CA ASP A 147 -1.14 -3.08 17.80
C ASP A 147 -1.12 -2.40 16.45
N LEU A 148 -2.17 -2.65 15.67
CA LEU A 148 -2.40 -2.10 14.33
C LEU A 148 -3.42 -0.96 14.34
N SER A 149 -3.67 -0.35 15.51
CA SER A 149 -4.58 0.79 15.63
C SER A 149 -3.99 2.01 14.94
N VAL A 150 -4.78 2.72 14.14
CA VAL A 150 -4.35 3.98 13.52
C VAL A 150 -3.91 4.99 14.59
N GLY A 151 -2.74 5.58 14.41
CA GLY A 151 -2.08 6.49 15.35
C GLY A 151 -1.17 5.80 16.36
N SER A 152 -1.14 4.47 16.42
CA SER A 152 -0.15 3.75 17.22
C SER A 152 1.25 3.88 16.61
N SER A 153 2.25 4.04 17.47
CA SER A 153 3.66 4.12 17.07
C SER A 153 4.51 3.12 17.83
N PHE A 154 5.56 2.63 17.19
CA PHE A 154 6.53 1.73 17.79
C PHE A 154 7.95 2.03 17.29
N TYR A 155 8.93 1.67 18.12
CA TYR A 155 10.34 1.75 17.74
C TYR A 155 10.77 0.47 17.03
N SER A 156 11.60 0.62 15.99
CA SER A 156 12.12 -0.44 15.15
C SER A 156 13.63 -0.26 14.92
N GLY A 157 14.30 -1.30 14.47
CA GLY A 157 15.75 -1.35 14.35
C GLY A 157 16.41 -1.87 15.63
N TYR A 158 17.59 -2.48 15.48
CA TYR A 158 18.33 -3.09 16.61
C TYR A 158 18.74 -2.07 17.68
N GLN A 159 18.76 -0.77 17.34
CA GLN A 159 19.04 0.31 18.28
C GLN A 159 17.81 1.17 18.56
N ASN A 160 16.60 0.68 18.22
CA ASN A 160 15.35 1.43 18.30
C ASN A 160 15.44 2.78 17.56
N GLU A 161 16.22 2.84 16.48
CA GLU A 161 16.58 4.07 15.80
C GLU A 161 15.50 4.56 14.82
N LYS A 162 14.50 3.72 14.51
CA LYS A 162 13.40 4.04 13.61
C LYS A 162 12.11 4.17 14.39
N ILE A 163 11.30 5.18 14.06
CA ILE A 163 9.94 5.32 14.57
C ILE A 163 8.99 4.99 13.44
N ARG A 164 8.12 4.02 13.68
CA ARG A 164 7.06 3.61 12.76
C ARG A 164 5.71 3.95 13.35
N THR A 165 4.78 4.39 12.51
CA THR A 165 3.42 4.75 12.91
C THR A 165 2.42 4.09 11.98
N VAL A 166 1.37 3.47 12.52
CA VAL A 166 0.23 3.02 11.72
C VAL A 166 -0.57 4.27 11.36
N VAL A 167 -0.59 4.63 10.08
CA VAL A 167 -1.20 5.90 9.63
C VAL A 167 -2.59 5.72 9.06
N ASP A 168 -2.91 4.54 8.54
CA ASP A 168 -4.23 4.27 7.99
C ASP A 168 -4.49 2.75 7.85
N VAL A 169 -5.76 2.40 7.69
CA VAL A 169 -6.21 1.10 7.19
C VAL A 169 -7.19 1.37 6.05
N ILE A 170 -6.74 1.13 4.82
CA ILE A 170 -7.52 1.42 3.61
C ILE A 170 -8.27 0.17 3.13
N ASP A 171 -9.50 0.36 2.64
CA ASP A 171 -10.35 -0.78 2.24
C ASP A 171 -9.78 -1.51 1.03
N TYR A 172 -9.09 -0.78 0.16
CA TYR A 172 -8.65 -1.28 -1.12
C TYR A 172 -7.36 -0.59 -1.57
N TYR A 173 -6.37 -1.39 -1.95
CA TYR A 173 -5.11 -0.94 -2.52
C TYR A 173 -4.77 -1.80 -3.74
N VAL A 174 -4.27 -1.17 -4.81
CA VAL A 174 -3.82 -1.89 -6.00
C VAL A 174 -2.31 -1.71 -6.13
N SER A 175 -1.59 -2.83 -6.08
CA SER A 175 -0.16 -2.88 -6.40
C SER A 175 0.03 -3.69 -7.67
N GLY A 176 0.73 -3.14 -8.67
CA GLY A 176 0.73 -3.67 -10.02
C GLY A 176 -0.70 -3.84 -10.58
N ASN A 177 -1.08 -5.09 -10.84
CA ASN A 177 -2.43 -5.47 -11.30
C ASN A 177 -3.22 -6.26 -10.23
N THR A 178 -2.70 -6.34 -9.01
CA THR A 178 -3.29 -7.16 -7.94
C THR A 178 -4.01 -6.27 -6.94
N PRO A 179 -5.31 -6.50 -6.71
CA PRO A 179 -6.05 -5.83 -5.66
C PRO A 179 -5.83 -6.49 -4.29
N TYR A 180 -5.69 -5.67 -3.26
CA TYR A 180 -5.59 -6.07 -1.87
C TYR A 180 -6.63 -5.33 -1.04
N GLU A 181 -7.25 -6.03 -0.10
CA GLU A 181 -8.29 -5.48 0.78
C GLU A 181 -7.75 -5.26 2.20
N ASN A 182 -8.33 -4.30 2.93
CA ASN A 182 -8.00 -4.00 4.34
C ASN A 182 -6.48 -3.80 4.58
N VAL A 183 -5.84 -3.00 3.74
CA VAL A 183 -4.39 -2.80 3.77
C VAL A 183 -4.01 -1.82 4.86
N VAL A 184 -3.11 -2.26 5.75
CA VAL A 184 -2.52 -1.44 6.81
C VAL A 184 -1.37 -0.64 6.21
N ILE A 185 -1.35 0.67 6.47
CA ILE A 185 -0.26 1.55 6.08
C ILE A 185 0.59 1.88 7.31
N VAL A 186 1.85 1.46 7.29
CA VAL A 186 2.85 1.82 8.30
C VAL A 186 3.82 2.83 7.70
N SER A 187 4.01 3.94 8.39
CA SER A 187 4.81 5.08 7.96
C SER A 187 6.11 5.15 8.79
N GLU A 188 7.25 5.29 8.12
CA GLU A 188 8.57 5.52 8.74
C GLU A 188 9.22 6.79 8.16
N SER A 189 9.50 7.78 9.01
CA SER A 189 10.23 8.97 8.59
C SER A 189 11.73 8.74 8.68
N GLN A 190 12.47 9.08 7.62
CA GLN A 190 13.93 8.98 7.58
C GLN A 190 14.55 10.30 7.13
N HIS A 191 15.84 10.47 7.42
CA HIS A 191 16.67 11.53 6.85
C HIS A 191 17.80 10.90 6.05
N VAL A 192 17.80 11.07 4.73
CA VAL A 192 18.84 10.54 3.84
C VAL A 192 19.54 11.72 3.18
N ASN A 193 20.86 11.81 3.34
CA ASN A 193 21.68 12.91 2.82
C ASN A 193 21.16 14.31 3.19
N GLY A 194 20.59 14.44 4.40
CA GLY A 194 20.01 15.68 4.92
C GLY A 194 18.61 16.02 4.36
N GLN A 195 18.03 15.16 3.53
CA GLN A 195 16.65 15.31 3.04
C GLN A 195 15.71 14.42 3.86
N ALA A 196 14.60 15.00 4.31
CA ALA A 196 13.51 14.22 4.89
C ALA A 196 12.84 13.40 3.80
N ILE A 197 12.73 12.09 4.04
CA ILE A 197 11.99 11.15 3.22
C ILE A 197 11.00 10.40 4.09
N GLN A 198 9.91 9.95 3.48
CA GLN A 198 8.87 9.19 4.16
C GLN A 198 8.70 7.85 3.44
N LEU A 199 8.86 6.75 4.16
CA LEU A 199 8.55 5.41 3.65
C LEU A 199 7.16 4.99 4.13
N ASN A 200 6.34 4.49 3.22
CA ASN A 200 5.03 3.92 3.52
C ASN A 200 5.04 2.46 3.11
N TYR A 201 4.89 1.58 4.10
CA TYR A 201 4.76 0.14 3.95
C TYR A 201 3.28 -0.22 3.87
N TYR A 202 2.87 -0.83 2.77
CA TYR A 202 1.53 -1.33 2.55
C TYR A 202 1.50 -2.81 2.88
N ILE A 203 0.74 -3.18 3.90
CA ILE A 203 0.73 -4.52 4.48
C ILE A 203 -0.68 -5.09 4.37
N ALA A 204 -0.86 -6.15 3.59
CA ALA A 204 -2.16 -6.74 3.31
C ALA A 204 -2.36 -8.07 4.07
N PRO A 205 -3.59 -8.37 4.53
CA PRO A 205 -3.94 -9.65 5.11
C PRO A 205 -3.64 -10.81 4.16
N ASN A 206 -3.09 -11.90 4.69
CA ASN A 206 -2.62 -13.11 4.02
C ASN A 206 -1.43 -12.93 3.07
N TYR A 207 -0.92 -11.72 2.86
CA TYR A 207 0.24 -11.45 1.99
C TYR A 207 1.42 -10.85 2.75
N GLY A 208 1.20 -10.09 3.81
CA GLY A 208 2.25 -9.29 4.44
C GLY A 208 2.57 -8.04 3.61
N ILE A 209 3.84 -7.69 3.44
CA ILE A 209 4.23 -6.48 2.71
C ILE A 209 3.94 -6.67 1.22
N VAL A 210 3.05 -5.83 0.66
CA VAL A 210 2.68 -5.85 -0.77
C VAL A 210 3.32 -4.71 -1.55
N SER A 211 3.64 -3.60 -0.88
CA SER A 211 4.37 -2.50 -1.49
C SER A 211 5.11 -1.65 -0.48
N VAL A 212 6.18 -0.99 -0.93
CA VAL A 212 6.79 0.12 -0.20
C VAL A 212 6.90 1.31 -1.15
N GLU A 213 6.42 2.46 -0.70
CA GLU A 213 6.55 3.73 -1.42
C GLU A 213 7.42 4.70 -0.63
N ARG A 214 8.25 5.45 -1.35
CA ARG A 214 9.07 6.54 -0.84
C ARG A 214 8.49 7.86 -1.32
N THR A 215 8.12 8.72 -0.38
CA THR A 215 7.74 10.11 -0.66
C THR A 215 8.93 11.02 -0.41
N TYR A 216 9.27 11.84 -1.39
CA TYR A 216 10.34 12.83 -1.32
C TYR A 216 9.81 14.18 -0.82
N GLY A 217 10.72 15.08 -0.42
CA GLY A 217 10.35 16.39 0.12
C GLY A 217 9.62 17.33 -0.85
N ASP A 218 9.63 17.03 -2.16
CA ASP A 218 8.84 17.73 -3.19
C ASP A 218 7.44 17.14 -3.38
N GLY A 219 7.08 16.12 -2.60
CA GLY A 219 5.81 15.39 -2.67
C GLY A 219 5.75 14.32 -3.75
N SER A 220 6.82 14.13 -4.54
CA SER A 220 6.88 13.02 -5.49
C SER A 220 6.94 11.69 -4.75
N VAL A 221 6.30 10.67 -5.33
CA VAL A 221 6.22 9.32 -4.77
C VAL A 221 6.84 8.34 -5.75
N ALA A 222 7.76 7.51 -5.25
CA ALA A 222 8.33 6.39 -5.99
C ALA A 222 7.96 5.08 -5.28
N ARG A 223 7.41 4.11 -6.01
CA ARG A 223 7.29 2.74 -5.51
C ARG A 223 8.64 2.08 -5.59
N ILE A 224 9.19 1.71 -4.44
CA ILE A 224 10.54 1.13 -4.33
C ILE A 224 10.49 -0.39 -4.13
N LEU A 225 9.31 -0.94 -3.83
CA LEU A 225 9.06 -2.37 -3.70
C LEU A 225 7.60 -2.68 -4.09
N GLU A 226 7.40 -3.73 -4.88
CA GLU A 226 6.09 -4.24 -5.31
C GLU A 226 6.08 -5.77 -5.26
N LEU A 227 5.10 -6.38 -4.58
CA LEU A 227 4.88 -7.83 -4.61
C LEU A 227 4.23 -8.22 -5.94
N VAL A 228 4.86 -9.12 -6.68
CA VAL A 228 4.38 -9.55 -8.00
C VAL A 228 3.97 -11.01 -8.07
N ASP A 229 4.51 -11.88 -7.21
CA ASP A 229 4.11 -13.28 -7.15
C ASP A 229 4.29 -13.86 -5.75
N THR A 230 3.49 -14.88 -5.43
CA THR A 230 3.56 -15.67 -4.19
C THR A 230 3.32 -17.13 -4.49
N GLN A 231 4.12 -18.04 -3.92
CA GLN A 231 3.99 -19.46 -4.18
C GLN A 231 4.09 -20.30 -2.91
N GLY A 232 3.34 -21.41 -2.88
CA GLY A 232 3.38 -22.38 -1.78
C GLY A 232 2.76 -21.85 -0.49
N PHE A 233 1.45 -21.62 -0.49
CA PHE A 233 0.70 -21.19 0.69
C PHE A 233 0.89 -22.17 1.86
N LEU A 234 1.11 -21.62 3.05
CA LEU A 234 1.38 -22.31 4.31
C LEU A 234 0.14 -22.19 5.20
N ASN A 235 -0.52 -23.31 5.46
CA ASN A 235 -1.72 -23.38 6.31
C ASN A 235 -1.40 -23.28 7.81
#